data_AF-A0A2V5Q8H1-F1
#
_entry.id   AF-A0A2V5Q8H1-F1
#
_cell.length_a   1.000
_cell.length_b   1.000
_cell.length_c   1.000
_cell.angle_alpha   90.00
_cell.angle_beta   90.00
_cell.angle_gamma   90.00
#
_symmetry.space_group_name_H-M   'P 1'
#
loop_
_entity.id
_entity.type
_entity.pdbx_description
1 polymer ?
#
loop_
_entity_poly.entity_id
_entity_poly.type
_entity_poly.pdbx_seq_one_letter_code
_entity_poly.pdbx_strand_id
1 'polypeptide(L)'
;KKGARARAETEIAAMSAACESYKADNAIYPHNSDSDNLDAQMSGDPTTYQAASLYLYNALFGATAGSRTPNTGARSYFLFKPNMLFPADQTQTVQYIQDPFGNSYGYSTIQAATSDTTKGYNPTFDLWSTAGTTTGSPTDRNQWIKNW
;
A
#
# COMPACT_ATOMS: atom_id res chain seq x y z
N LYS A 1 15.10 -4.83 -14.83
CA LYS A 1 14.28 -4.21 -13.76
C LYS A 1 13.73 -2.81 -14.07
N LYS A 2 14.34 -2.00 -14.97
CA LYS A 2 13.94 -0.59 -15.21
C LYS A 2 12.42 -0.38 -15.42
N GLY A 3 11.79 -1.19 -16.28
CA GLY A 3 10.35 -1.05 -16.54
C GLY A 3 9.45 -1.36 -15.33
N ALA A 4 9.80 -2.36 -14.51
CA ALA A 4 9.07 -2.66 -13.28
C ALA A 4 9.21 -1.52 -12.25
N ARG A 5 10.39 -0.91 -12.16
CA ARG A 5 10.61 0.26 -11.29
C ARG A 5 9.75 1.45 -11.69
N ALA A 6 9.80 1.84 -12.96
CA ALA A 6 9.03 2.97 -13.47
C ALA A 6 7.51 2.77 -13.30
N ARG A 7 7.03 1.53 -13.44
CA ARG A 7 5.63 1.18 -13.14
C ARG A 7 5.32 1.37 -11.65
N ALA A 8 6.18 0.88 -10.76
CA ALA A 8 5.96 1.00 -9.33
C ALA A 8 5.96 2.47 -8.87
N GLU A 9 6.85 3.31 -9.40
CA GLU A 9 6.87 4.76 -9.16
C GLU A 9 5.53 5.40 -9.58
N THR A 10 5.03 5.03 -10.76
CA THR A 10 3.76 5.53 -11.29
C THR A 10 2.57 5.06 -10.44
N GLU A 11 2.56 3.80 -10.04
CA GLU A 11 1.50 3.21 -9.21
C GLU A 11 1.48 3.83 -7.80
N ILE A 12 2.65 4.05 -7.19
CA ILE A 12 2.76 4.74 -5.89
C ILE A 12 2.26 6.17 -5.99
N ALA A 13 2.64 6.92 -7.02
CA ALA A 13 2.15 8.28 -7.22
C ALA A 13 0.62 8.32 -7.39
N ALA A 14 0.06 7.39 -8.18
CA ALA A 14 -1.36 7.33 -8.44
C ALA A 14 -2.16 6.89 -7.20
N MET A 15 -1.68 5.91 -6.43
CA MET A 15 -2.28 5.52 -5.16
C MET A 15 -2.17 6.64 -4.11
N SER A 16 -1.05 7.37 -4.07
CA SER A 16 -0.89 8.53 -3.18
C SER A 16 -1.91 9.62 -3.50
N ALA A 17 -2.17 9.91 -4.78
CA ALA A 17 -3.20 10.85 -5.19
C ALA A 17 -4.63 10.37 -4.83
N ALA A 18 -4.88 9.06 -4.89
CA ALA A 18 -6.15 8.49 -4.43
C ALA A 18 -6.31 8.60 -2.92
N CYS A 19 -5.23 8.44 -2.13
CA CYS A 19 -5.24 8.70 -0.69
C CYS A 19 -5.61 10.16 -0.37
N GLU A 20 -5.14 11.14 -1.14
CA GLU A 20 -5.56 12.54 -0.99
C GLU A 20 -7.05 12.73 -1.28
N SER A 21 -7.57 12.07 -2.32
CA SER A 21 -9.00 12.11 -2.66
C SER A 21 -9.86 11.45 -1.58
N TYR A 22 -9.40 10.32 -1.03
CA TYR A 22 -10.02 9.65 0.10
C TYR A 22 -10.09 10.57 1.31
N LYS A 23 -8.98 11.21 1.67
CA LYS A 23 -8.93 12.16 2.79
C LYS A 23 -9.86 13.35 2.58
N ALA A 24 -9.98 13.87 1.37
CA ALA A 24 -10.88 14.99 1.10
C ALA A 24 -12.34 14.68 1.49
N ASP A 25 -12.77 13.43 1.32
CA ASP A 25 -14.12 12.98 1.63
C ASP A 25 -14.26 12.44 3.07
N ASN A 26 -13.19 11.89 3.66
CA ASN A 26 -13.23 11.19 4.96
C ASN A 26 -12.52 11.95 6.10
N ALA A 27 -11.92 13.10 5.81
CA ALA A 27 -11.08 13.91 6.70
C ALA A 27 -9.83 13.22 7.27
N ILE A 28 -9.54 11.98 6.88
CA ILE A 28 -8.40 11.18 7.31
C ILE A 28 -7.88 10.32 6.17
N TYR A 29 -6.58 10.01 6.16
CA TYR A 29 -6.04 9.01 5.23
C TYR A 29 -6.56 7.61 5.62
N PRO A 30 -6.59 6.64 4.68
CA PRO A 30 -6.89 5.25 5.02
C PRO A 30 -6.00 4.78 6.17
N HIS A 31 -6.55 4.29 7.27
CA HIS A 31 -5.73 3.73 8.33
C HIS A 31 -6.46 2.67 9.14
N ASN A 32 -5.71 1.72 9.67
CA ASN A 32 -6.17 0.74 10.64
C ASN A 32 -5.03 0.32 11.57
N SER A 33 -5.32 -0.58 12.50
CA SER A 33 -4.30 -1.13 13.40
C SER A 33 -3.10 -1.75 12.69
N ASP A 34 -3.25 -2.28 11.47
CA ASP A 34 -2.13 -2.87 10.73
C ASP A 34 -1.20 -1.78 10.19
N SER A 35 -1.75 -0.72 9.58
CA SER A 35 -0.95 0.40 9.07
C SER A 35 -0.39 1.28 10.20
N ASP A 36 -1.13 1.44 11.29
CA ASP A 36 -0.75 2.25 12.45
C ASP A 36 0.41 1.63 13.25
N ASN A 37 0.61 0.31 13.16
CA ASN A 37 1.70 -0.40 13.85
C ASN A 37 2.84 -0.82 12.92
N LEU A 38 2.74 -0.54 11.61
CA LEU A 38 3.75 -0.94 10.64
C LEU A 38 4.87 0.09 10.56
N ASP A 39 6.06 -0.21 11.04
CA ASP A 39 7.19 0.71 10.89
C ASP A 39 7.92 0.48 9.56
N ALA A 40 7.85 1.43 8.63
CA ALA A 40 8.55 1.39 7.35
C ALA A 40 10.09 1.31 7.53
N GLN A 41 10.63 1.76 8.68
CA GLN A 41 12.04 1.63 9.03
C GLN A 41 12.44 0.22 9.48
N MET A 42 11.51 -0.72 9.61
CA MET A 42 11.81 -2.11 10.00
C MET A 42 11.19 -3.14 9.04
N SER A 43 10.21 -2.73 8.23
CA SER A 43 9.34 -3.62 7.48
C SER A 43 9.80 -3.83 6.04
N GLY A 44 10.74 -4.76 5.85
CA GLY A 44 11.30 -5.05 4.53
C GLY A 44 11.00 -6.43 3.96
N ASP A 45 10.24 -7.25 4.68
CA ASP A 45 9.69 -8.51 4.17
C ASP A 45 8.24 -8.27 3.70
N PRO A 46 7.95 -8.39 2.39
CA PRO A 46 6.61 -8.17 1.85
C PRO A 46 5.50 -9.06 2.39
N THR A 47 5.84 -10.19 3.00
CA THR A 47 4.85 -11.10 3.58
C THR A 47 4.29 -10.58 4.90
N THR A 48 5.01 -9.70 5.61
CA THR A 48 4.63 -9.26 6.96
C THR A 48 3.66 -8.09 6.97
N TYR A 49 3.40 -7.45 5.83
CA TYR A 49 2.57 -6.24 5.74
C TYR A 49 1.41 -6.35 4.72
N GLN A 50 1.05 -7.57 4.33
CA GLN A 50 -0.06 -7.82 3.40
C GLN A 50 -1.40 -7.32 3.96
N ALA A 51 -1.63 -7.40 5.27
CA ALA A 51 -2.85 -6.93 5.90
C ALA A 51 -3.06 -5.41 5.73
N ALA A 52 -2.01 -4.61 5.93
CA ALA A 52 -2.05 -3.16 5.68
C ALA A 52 -2.28 -2.84 4.19
N SER A 53 -1.68 -3.62 3.28
CA SER A 53 -1.91 -3.49 1.83
C SER A 53 -3.36 -3.82 1.44
N LEU A 54 -3.93 -4.89 2.02
CA LEU A 54 -5.32 -5.26 1.82
C LEU A 54 -6.27 -4.18 2.33
N TYR A 55 -5.96 -3.58 3.47
CA TYR A 55 -6.74 -2.47 4.00
C TYR A 55 -6.73 -1.28 3.03
N LEU A 56 -5.55 -0.89 2.53
CA LEU A 56 -5.43 0.18 1.53
C LEU A 56 -6.26 -0.13 0.27
N TYR A 57 -6.21 -1.38 -0.22
CA TYR A 57 -7.03 -1.82 -1.34
C TYR A 57 -8.52 -1.60 -1.06
N ASN A 58 -9.01 -2.11 0.07
CA ASN A 58 -10.41 -2.01 0.47
C ASN A 58 -10.86 -0.54 0.56
N ALA A 59 -10.06 0.31 1.18
CA ALA A 59 -10.35 1.73 1.35
C ALA A 59 -10.40 2.50 0.03
N LEU A 60 -9.42 2.28 -0.87
CA LEU A 60 -9.35 3.01 -2.14
C LEU A 60 -10.33 2.47 -3.18
N PHE A 61 -10.57 1.16 -3.20
CA PHE A 61 -11.50 0.55 -4.15
C PHE A 61 -12.97 0.71 -3.72
N GLY A 62 -13.22 0.86 -2.41
CA GLY A 62 -14.57 0.92 -1.83
C GLY A 62 -15.14 -0.47 -1.54
N ALA A 63 -14.31 -1.41 -1.10
CA ALA A 63 -14.69 -2.79 -0.83
C ALA A 63 -14.33 -3.19 0.61
N THR A 64 -14.76 -4.39 1.00
CA THR A 64 -14.39 -5.03 2.27
C THR A 64 -13.94 -6.46 2.01
N ALA A 65 -13.04 -6.96 2.87
CA ALA A 65 -12.55 -8.33 2.84
C ALA A 65 -11.97 -8.77 1.47
N GLY A 66 -11.36 -7.84 0.72
CA GLY A 66 -10.75 -8.16 -0.57
C GLY A 66 -11.76 -8.42 -1.70
N SER A 67 -13.02 -8.02 -1.51
CA SER A 67 -14.04 -8.12 -2.57
C SER A 67 -13.60 -7.34 -3.81
N ARG A 68 -13.75 -7.97 -4.97
CA ARG A 68 -13.53 -7.35 -6.29
C ARG A 68 -14.74 -6.58 -6.81
N THR A 69 -15.79 -6.52 -6.00
CA THR A 69 -16.97 -5.71 -6.24
C THR A 69 -17.06 -4.66 -5.15
N PRO A 70 -17.13 -3.36 -5.50
CA PRO A 70 -17.34 -2.31 -4.53
C PRO A 70 -18.63 -2.53 -3.74
N ASN A 71 -18.61 -2.18 -2.47
CA ASN A 71 -19.80 -2.22 -1.62
C ASN A 71 -20.84 -1.22 -2.16
N THR A 72 -22.12 -1.56 -2.03
CA THR A 72 -23.20 -0.67 -2.48
C THR A 72 -23.10 0.70 -1.82
N GLY A 73 -23.04 1.76 -2.63
CA GLY A 73 -22.92 3.15 -2.16
C GLY A 73 -21.51 3.55 -1.71
N ALA A 74 -20.53 2.64 -1.72
CA ALA A 74 -19.14 2.99 -1.43
C ALA A 74 -18.53 3.77 -2.61
N ARG A 75 -17.76 4.80 -2.27
CA ARG A 75 -17.01 5.58 -3.25
C ARG A 75 -15.70 4.86 -3.60
N SER A 76 -15.41 4.77 -4.89
CA SER A 76 -14.12 4.29 -5.38
C SER A 76 -13.22 5.49 -5.68
N TYR A 77 -12.03 5.49 -5.09
CA TYR A 77 -10.98 6.50 -5.28
C TYR A 77 -9.88 6.00 -6.22
N PHE A 78 -9.78 4.68 -6.41
CA PHE A 78 -8.78 4.06 -7.28
C PHE A 78 -9.31 2.79 -7.95
N LEU A 79 -9.06 2.65 -9.25
CA LEU A 79 -9.35 1.44 -10.01
C LEU A 79 -8.08 0.61 -10.18
N PHE A 80 -8.05 -0.56 -9.55
CA PHE A 80 -6.94 -1.50 -9.66
C PHE A 80 -7.09 -2.40 -10.88
N LYS A 81 -6.03 -2.54 -11.68
CA LYS A 81 -5.98 -3.54 -12.74
C LYS A 81 -5.80 -4.93 -12.14
N PRO A 82 -6.28 -6.02 -12.77
CA PRO A 82 -6.12 -7.37 -12.23
C PRO A 82 -4.67 -7.74 -11.90
N ASN A 83 -3.69 -7.25 -12.67
CA ASN A 83 -2.26 -7.51 -12.46
C ASN A 83 -1.60 -6.62 -11.38
N MET A 84 -2.37 -5.76 -10.71
CA MET A 84 -1.96 -5.02 -9.51
C MET A 84 -2.49 -5.68 -8.24
N LEU A 85 -3.11 -6.85 -8.34
CA LEU A 85 -3.80 -7.52 -7.24
C LEU A 85 -3.32 -8.97 -7.15
N PHE A 86 -3.06 -9.42 -5.93
CA PHE A 86 -2.81 -10.83 -5.66
C PHE A 86 -4.00 -11.46 -4.93
N PRO A 87 -4.42 -12.69 -5.28
CA PRO A 87 -4.03 -13.42 -6.49
C PRO A 87 -4.52 -12.69 -7.75
N ALA A 88 -3.95 -12.99 -8.93
CA ALA A 88 -4.45 -12.44 -10.20
C ALA A 88 -5.78 -13.08 -10.63
N ASP A 89 -6.10 -14.27 -10.10
CA ASP A 89 -7.37 -14.96 -10.30
C ASP A 89 -8.52 -14.13 -9.73
N GLN A 90 -9.40 -13.69 -10.64
CA GLN A 90 -10.52 -12.80 -10.32
C GLN A 90 -11.68 -13.51 -9.62
N THR A 91 -11.64 -14.85 -9.51
CA THR A 91 -12.61 -15.62 -8.72
C THR A 91 -12.29 -15.64 -7.23
N GLN A 92 -11.06 -15.25 -6.86
CA GLN A 92 -10.59 -15.22 -5.48
C GLN A 92 -10.57 -13.79 -4.94
N THR A 93 -10.74 -13.67 -3.62
CA THR A 93 -10.62 -12.38 -2.91
C THR A 93 -9.19 -11.87 -2.98
N VAL A 94 -9.05 -10.55 -3.12
CA VAL A 94 -7.76 -9.86 -3.05
C VAL A 94 -7.15 -10.06 -1.67
N GLN A 95 -5.86 -10.38 -1.64
CA GLN A 95 -5.07 -10.52 -0.42
C GLN A 95 -4.15 -9.33 -0.19
N TYR A 96 -3.69 -8.66 -1.25
CA TYR A 96 -2.89 -7.43 -1.18
C TYR A 96 -2.78 -6.76 -2.56
N ILE A 97 -2.35 -5.50 -2.58
CA ILE A 97 -1.97 -4.79 -3.80
C ILE A 97 -0.57 -5.28 -4.19
N GLN A 98 -0.49 -5.94 -5.33
CA GLN A 98 0.73 -6.53 -5.86
C GLN A 98 1.54 -5.48 -6.63
N ASP A 99 2.81 -5.36 -6.27
CA ASP A 99 3.79 -4.55 -6.98
C ASP A 99 4.26 -5.21 -8.28
N PRO A 100 4.92 -4.46 -9.19
CA PRO A 100 5.42 -5.00 -10.46
C PRO A 100 6.48 -6.10 -10.35
N PHE A 101 6.93 -6.42 -9.14
CA PHE A 101 7.90 -7.47 -8.83
C PHE A 101 7.23 -8.72 -8.22
N GLY A 102 5.92 -8.69 -8.00
CA GLY A 102 5.12 -9.80 -7.49
C GLY A 102 4.84 -9.77 -5.99
N ASN A 103 5.36 -8.77 -5.28
CA ASN A 103 5.31 -8.65 -3.83
C ASN A 103 4.20 -7.68 -3.39
N SER A 104 3.86 -7.67 -2.10
CA SER A 104 2.96 -6.65 -1.55
C SER A 104 3.59 -5.26 -1.60
N TYR A 105 2.80 -4.23 -1.91
CA TYR A 105 3.11 -2.87 -1.47
C TYR A 105 2.98 -2.77 0.05
N GLY A 106 3.87 -2.02 0.68
CA GLY A 106 3.78 -1.66 2.09
C GLY A 106 3.05 -0.32 2.26
N TYR A 107 2.22 -0.22 3.29
CA TYR A 107 1.44 0.96 3.60
C TYR A 107 1.43 1.20 5.11
N SER A 108 1.97 2.32 5.55
CA SER A 108 2.08 2.66 6.97
C SER A 108 1.52 4.03 7.26
N THR A 109 0.88 4.16 8.41
CA THR A 109 0.38 5.42 8.99
C THR A 109 0.96 5.64 10.38
N ILE A 110 2.01 4.91 10.76
CA ILE A 110 2.54 4.86 12.13
C ILE A 110 2.88 6.23 12.70
N GLN A 111 3.49 7.10 11.89
CA GLN A 111 3.88 8.44 12.34
C GLN A 111 2.65 9.31 12.60
N ALA A 112 1.63 9.22 11.74
CA ALA A 112 0.35 9.91 11.93
C ALA A 112 -0.40 9.38 13.16
N ALA A 113 -0.39 8.07 13.37
CA ALA A 113 -1.12 7.41 14.46
C ALA A 113 -0.48 7.64 15.84
N THR A 114 0.84 7.68 15.91
CA THR A 114 1.58 7.75 17.18
C THR A 114 2.17 9.13 17.47
N SER A 115 2.23 10.02 16.47
CA SER A 115 3.01 11.27 16.52
C SER A 115 4.51 11.08 16.83
N ASP A 116 5.01 9.85 16.71
CA ASP A 116 6.42 9.52 16.96
C ASP A 116 7.24 9.71 15.68
N THR A 117 7.99 10.81 15.60
CA THR A 117 8.83 11.13 14.44
C THR A 117 10.05 10.22 14.30
N THR A 118 10.26 9.28 15.22
CA THR A 118 11.31 8.26 15.11
C THR A 118 10.86 7.02 14.33
N LYS A 119 9.56 6.92 14.02
CA LYS A 119 8.96 5.80 13.28
C LYS A 119 8.37 6.27 11.95
N GLY A 120 8.43 5.42 10.94
CA GLY A 120 8.05 5.82 9.57
C GLY A 120 8.95 6.92 9.00
N TYR A 121 8.55 7.49 7.86
CA TYR A 121 9.29 8.57 7.21
C TYR A 121 8.43 9.79 6.88
N ASN A 122 7.13 9.60 6.62
CA ASN A 122 6.18 10.68 6.32
C ASN A 122 5.18 10.90 7.46
N PRO A 123 4.87 12.18 7.78
CA PRO A 123 3.92 12.51 8.85
C PRO A 123 2.46 12.12 8.53
N THR A 124 2.18 11.71 7.30
CA THR A 124 0.84 11.29 6.82
C THR A 124 0.79 9.78 6.63
N PHE A 125 1.50 9.27 5.63
CA PHE A 125 1.62 7.84 5.35
C PHE A 125 2.89 7.55 4.53
N ASP A 126 3.44 6.36 4.76
CA ASP A 126 4.47 5.78 3.92
C ASP A 126 3.86 4.75 2.97
N LEU A 127 4.27 4.77 1.71
CA LEU A 127 3.86 3.81 0.68
C LEU A 127 5.10 3.37 -0.11
N TRP A 128 5.34 2.05 -0.19
CA TRP A 128 6.55 1.54 -0.83
C TRP A 128 6.43 0.16 -1.48
N SER A 129 7.32 -0.10 -2.43
CA SER A 129 7.67 -1.42 -2.96
C SER A 129 9.12 -1.73 -2.61
N THR A 130 9.39 -2.99 -2.24
CA THR A 130 10.74 -3.48 -1.95
C THR A 130 11.57 -3.74 -3.22
N ALA A 131 11.04 -3.42 -4.41
CA ALA A 131 11.69 -3.63 -5.71
C ALA A 131 12.16 -5.08 -5.96
N GLY A 132 11.40 -6.05 -5.43
CA GLY A 132 11.69 -7.48 -5.53
C GLY A 132 12.66 -8.01 -4.48
N THR A 133 13.04 -7.21 -3.47
CA THR A 133 13.80 -7.67 -2.31
C THR A 133 12.85 -8.18 -1.21
N THR A 134 13.31 -9.12 -0.39
CA THR A 134 12.46 -9.76 0.64
C THR A 134 13.12 -9.83 2.02
N THR A 135 14.38 -9.43 2.16
CA THR A 135 15.11 -9.57 3.43
C THR A 135 15.07 -8.32 4.30
N GLY A 136 14.71 -7.17 3.72
CA GLY A 136 14.67 -5.89 4.41
C GLY A 136 16.02 -5.35 4.87
N SER A 137 17.13 -5.92 4.38
CA SER A 137 18.48 -5.47 4.72
C SER A 137 18.70 -3.98 4.39
N PRO A 138 19.63 -3.29 5.06
CA PRO A 138 19.93 -1.89 4.75
C PRO A 138 20.29 -1.65 3.27
N THR A 139 20.99 -2.60 2.64
CA THR A 139 21.33 -2.55 1.21
C THR A 139 20.10 -2.67 0.32
N ASP A 140 19.14 -3.52 0.70
CA ASP A 140 17.89 -3.70 -0.04
C ASP A 140 17.03 -2.42 -0.01
N ARG A 141 17.02 -1.71 1.12
CA ARG A 141 16.25 -0.47 1.29
C ARG A 141 16.66 0.65 0.35
N ASN A 142 17.92 0.70 -0.06
CA ASN A 142 18.40 1.65 -1.06
C ASN A 142 17.78 1.42 -2.45
N GLN A 143 17.23 0.23 -2.70
CA GLN A 143 16.54 -0.11 -3.94
C GLN A 143 15.04 0.14 -3.88
N TRP A 144 14.48 0.41 -2.70
CA TRP A 144 13.04 0.57 -2.56
C TRP A 144 12.53 1.73 -3.40
N ILE A 145 11.26 1.62 -3.75
CA ILE A 145 10.53 2.64 -4.48
C ILE A 145 9.45 3.12 -3.54
N LYS A 146 9.39 4.42 -3.30
CA LYS A 146 8.80 4.98 -2.08
C LYS A 146 8.32 6.42 -2.30
N ASN A 147 7.43 6.88 -1.42
CA ASN A 147 6.91 8.25 -1.40
C ASN A 147 7.65 9.19 -0.43
N TRP A 148 8.88 8.85 -0.03
CA TRP A 148 9.77 9.68 0.80
C TRP A 148 11.20 9.72 0.25
#